data_AF-A0A7K4I5M6-F1
#
_entry.id   AF-A0A7K4I5M6-F1
#
_cell.length_a   1.000
_cell.length_b   1.000
_cell.length_c   1.000
_cell.angle_alpha   90.00
_cell.angle_beta   90.00
_cell.angle_gamma   90.00
#
_symmetry.space_group_name_H-M   'P 1'
#
loop_
_entity.id
_entity.type
_entity.pdbx_description
1 polymer ?
#
loop_
_entity_poly.entity_id
_entity_poly.type
_entity_poly.pdbx_seq_one_letter_code
_entity_poly.pdbx_strand_id
1 'polypeptide(L)'
;YLAVGFGEELLFRGFLQLRCSVWLGEIKGLIVASVIMAFAHLPQKIFVMGTSSLQAVISATFLIPVSLLMGFFMLRTQNVFGPAILHTAMDLSNVL
;
A
#
# COMPACT_ATOMS: atom_id res chain seq x y z
N TYR A 1 3.60 -14.20 3.84
CA TYR A 1 3.18 -12.86 4.26
C TYR A 1 4.37 -11.93 4.49
N LEU A 2 5.34 -12.23 5.37
CA LEU A 2 6.50 -11.36 5.63
C LEU A 2 7.24 -10.89 4.36
N ALA A 3 7.61 -11.82 3.46
CA ALA A 3 8.30 -11.48 2.22
C ALA A 3 7.44 -10.64 1.26
N VAL A 4 6.11 -10.82 1.29
CA VAL A 4 5.15 -10.10 0.44
C VAL A 4 4.97 -8.68 0.98
N GLY A 5 4.53 -8.51 2.23
CA GLY A 5 4.33 -7.20 2.83
C GLY A 5 5.62 -6.35 2.85
N PHE A 6 6.78 -6.96 3.11
CA PHE A 6 8.06 -6.25 3.00
C PHE A 6 8.39 -5.83 1.55
N GLY A 7 8.19 -6.73 0.58
CA GLY A 7 8.41 -6.43 -0.84
C GLY A 7 7.49 -5.31 -1.35
N GLU A 8 6.22 -5.33 -0.95
CA GLU A 8 5.26 -4.29 -1.29
C GLU A 8 5.66 -2.93 -0.70
N GLU A 9 6.02 -2.87 0.59
CA GLU A 9 6.44 -1.59 1.19
C GLU A 9 7.76 -1.08 0.60
N LEU A 10 8.71 -1.96 0.26
CA LEU A 10 9.91 -1.55 -0.49
C LEU A 10 9.55 -0.91 -1.83
N LEU A 11 8.65 -1.51 -2.60
CA LEU A 11 8.23 -0.99 -3.89
C LEU A 11 7.46 0.33 -3.74
N PHE A 12 6.43 0.37 -2.91
CA PHE A 12 5.52 1.50 -2.86
C PHE A 12 6.04 2.66 -2.01
N ARG A 13 6.79 2.41 -0.93
CA ARG A 13 7.28 3.45 0.00
C ARG A 13 8.74 3.73 -0.23
N GLY A 14 9.54 2.67 -0.37
CA GLY A 14 10.98 2.77 -0.63
C GLY A 14 11.31 3.28 -2.03
N PHE A 15 10.44 3.07 -3.02
CA PHE A 15 10.67 3.52 -4.38
C PHE A 15 9.61 4.50 -4.89
N LEU A 16 8.35 4.05 -5.06
CA LEU A 16 7.33 4.85 -5.76
C LEU A 16 7.03 6.17 -5.04
N GLN A 17 6.78 6.14 -3.73
CA GLN A 17 6.49 7.34 -2.95
C GLN A 17 7.64 8.34 -2.96
N LEU A 18 8.90 7.88 -2.91
CA LEU A 18 10.06 8.77 -3.01
C LEU A 18 10.12 9.46 -4.38
N ARG A 19 9.92 8.70 -5.47
CA ARG A 19 9.91 9.25 -6.83
C ARG A 19 8.77 10.24 -7.04
N CYS A 20 7.57 9.89 -6.60
CA CYS A 20 6.42 10.79 -6.69
C CYS A 20 6.61 12.03 -5.81
N SER A 21 7.23 11.91 -4.64
CA SER A 21 7.53 13.06 -3.76
C SER A 21 8.55 14.01 -4.39
N VAL A 22 9.58 13.50 -5.05
CA VAL A 22 10.55 14.31 -5.80
C VAL A 22 9.88 15.08 -6.93
N TRP A 23 8.94 14.44 -7.64
CA TRP A 23 8.29 15.05 -8.80
C TRP A 23 7.14 16.01 -8.45
N LEU A 24 6.31 15.65 -7.46
CA LEU A 24 5.05 16.32 -7.15
C LEU A 24 5.04 17.06 -5.80
N GLY A 25 6.09 16.89 -4.99
CA GLY A 25 6.14 17.30 -3.59
C GLY A 25 5.62 16.21 -2.65
N GLU A 26 6.03 16.26 -1.39
CA GLU A 26 5.84 15.19 -0.40
C GLU A 26 4.39 14.74 -0.24
N ILE A 27 3.46 15.68 -0.03
CA ILE A 27 2.04 15.35 0.22
C ILE A 27 1.38 14.74 -1.02
N LYS A 28 1.63 15.30 -2.20
CA LYS A 28 1.08 14.76 -3.45
C LYS A 28 1.71 13.41 -3.77
N GLY A 29 3.00 13.25 -3.51
CA GLY A 29 3.73 12.00 -3.67
C GLY A 29 3.17 10.88 -2.79
N LEU A 30 2.92 11.19 -1.52
CA LEU A 30 2.23 10.30 -0.58
C LEU A 30 0.86 9.86 -1.10
N ILE A 31 0.01 10.81 -1.51
CA ILE A 31 -1.36 10.52 -1.97
C ILE A 31 -1.32 9.62 -3.21
N VAL A 32 -0.51 9.98 -4.22
CA VAL A 32 -0.42 9.23 -5.49
C VAL A 32 0.09 7.81 -5.25
N ALA A 33 1.18 7.64 -4.50
CA ALA A 33 1.71 6.31 -4.20
C ALA A 33 0.72 5.46 -3.39
N SER A 34 -0.05 6.09 -2.50
CA SER A 34 -1.05 5.38 -1.68
C SER A 34 -2.24 4.90 -2.50
N VAL A 35 -2.73 5.73 -3.43
CA VAL A 35 -3.79 5.34 -4.36
C VAL A 35 -3.31 4.20 -5.25
N ILE A 36 -2.12 4.32 -5.85
CA ILE A 36 -1.57 3.27 -6.72
C ILE A 36 -1.45 1.94 -5.98
N MET A 37 -0.92 1.94 -4.75
CA MET A 37 -0.81 0.71 -3.96
C MET A 37 -2.17 0.08 -3.67
N ALA A 38 -3.15 0.87 -3.24
CA ALA A 38 -4.49 0.37 -2.95
C ALA A 38 -5.11 -0.31 -4.18
N PHE A 39 -4.96 0.28 -5.36
CA PHE A 39 -5.49 -0.26 -6.61
C PHE A 39 -4.63 -1.37 -7.23
N ALA A 40 -3.36 -1.50 -6.84
CA ALA A 40 -2.51 -2.63 -7.24
C ALA A 40 -3.05 -3.99 -6.74
N HIS A 41 -3.98 -3.97 -5.77
CA HIS A 41 -4.66 -5.17 -5.27
C HIS A 41 -5.82 -5.65 -6.17
N LEU A 42 -6.23 -4.88 -7.18
CA LEU A 42 -7.35 -5.25 -8.06
C LEU A 42 -7.15 -6.63 -8.74
N PRO A 43 -6.00 -6.95 -9.35
CA PRO A 43 -5.81 -8.24 -10.01
C PRO A 43 -5.98 -9.41 -9.04
N GLN A 44 -5.43 -9.33 -7.83
CA GLN A 44 -5.59 -10.37 -6.81
C GLN A 44 -7.06 -10.52 -6.42
N LYS A 45 -7.77 -9.41 -6.17
CA LYS A 45 -9.19 -9.44 -5.77
C LYS A 45 -10.08 -10.06 -6.85
N ILE A 46 -9.82 -9.76 -8.12
CA ILE A 46 -10.64 -10.25 -9.24
C ILE A 46 -10.28 -11.70 -9.57
N PHE A 47 -9.00 -11.99 -9.82
CA PHE A 47 -8.59 -13.27 -10.40
C PHE A 47 -8.28 -14.35 -9.36
N VAL A 48 -7.86 -13.98 -8.14
CA VAL A 48 -7.53 -14.94 -7.08
C VAL A 48 -8.70 -15.11 -6.10
N MET A 49 -9.34 -14.02 -5.69
CA MET A 49 -10.45 -14.06 -4.73
C MET A 49 -11.84 -14.21 -5.40
N GLY A 50 -11.91 -14.11 -6.74
CA GLY A 50 -13.17 -14.27 -7.48
C GLY A 50 -14.21 -13.17 -7.22
N THR A 51 -13.79 -12.00 -6.71
CA THR A 51 -14.74 -10.91 -6.43
C THR A 51 -15.17 -10.21 -7.72
N SER A 52 -16.41 -9.72 -7.76
CA SER A 52 -16.87 -8.90 -8.89
C SER A 52 -16.04 -7.63 -9.04
N SER A 53 -15.89 -7.10 -10.26
CA SER A 53 -15.09 -5.90 -10.51
C SER A 53 -15.51 -4.70 -9.65
N LEU A 54 -16.82 -4.51 -9.45
CA LEU A 54 -17.34 -3.44 -8.60
C LEU A 54 -16.92 -3.64 -7.14
N GLN A 55 -17.05 -4.86 -6.61
CA GLN A 55 -16.67 -5.16 -5.23
C GLN A 55 -15.15 -5.06 -5.02
N ALA A 56 -14.34 -5.44 -6.01
CA ALA A 56 -12.90 -5.27 -5.99
C ALA A 56 -12.50 -3.78 -5.90
N VAL A 57 -13.13 -2.91 -6.68
CA VAL A 57 -12.91 -1.44 -6.65
C VAL A 57 -13.32 -0.84 -5.31
N ILE A 58 -14.49 -1.21 -4.80
CA ILE A 58 -14.96 -0.78 -3.48
C ILE A 58 -13.96 -1.19 -2.41
N SER A 59 -13.56 -2.47 -2.40
CA SER A 59 -12.59 -3.00 -1.44
C SER A 59 -11.22 -2.32 -1.55
N ALA A 60 -10.72 -2.05 -2.76
CA ALA A 60 -9.47 -1.32 -2.97
C ALA A 60 -9.54 0.12 -2.44
N THR A 61 -10.68 0.79 -2.61
CA THR A 61 -10.89 2.16 -2.09
C THR A 61 -10.74 2.20 -0.56
N PHE A 62 -11.22 1.16 0.14
CA PHE A 62 -11.06 1.03 1.59
C PHE A 62 -9.60 0.78 2.05
N LEU A 63 -8.69 0.41 1.14
CA LEU A 63 -7.26 0.26 1.45
C LEU A 63 -6.50 1.61 1.41
N ILE A 64 -7.08 2.66 0.82
CA ILE A 64 -6.41 3.97 0.68
C ILE A 64 -6.04 4.56 2.05
N PRO A 65 -6.92 4.60 3.08
CA PRO A 65 -6.55 5.14 4.40
C PRO A 65 -5.40 4.36 5.06
N VAL A 66 -5.37 3.04 4.91
CA VAL A 66 -4.29 2.18 5.42
C VAL A 66 -2.97 2.52 4.71
N SER A 67 -3.01 2.61 3.38
CA SER A 67 -1.84 2.96 2.59
C SER A 67 -1.33 4.37 2.89
N LEU A 68 -2.22 5.34 3.14
CA LEU A 68 -1.86 6.69 3.55
C LEU A 68 -1.18 6.69 4.93
N LEU A 69 -1.67 5.89 5.88
CA LEU A 69 -1.05 5.77 7.20
C LEU A 69 0.38 5.21 7.12
N MET A 70 0.57 4.16 6.32
CA MET A 70 1.89 3.57 6.09
C MET A 70 2.85 4.54 5.39
N GLY A 71 2.37 5.22 4.35
CA GLY A 71 3.16 6.25 3.66
C GLY A 71 3.47 7.45 4.56
N PHE A 72 2.56 7.82 5.46
CA PHE A 72 2.82 8.84 6.48
C PHE A 72 3.93 8.40 7.42
N PHE A 73 3.92 7.16 7.91
CA PHE A 73 5.03 6.65 8.71
C PHE A 73 6.35 6.71 7.95
N MET A 74 6.38 6.31 6.67
CA MET A 74 7.57 6.48 5.84
C MET A 74 8.05 7.94 5.79
N LEU A 75 7.16 8.92 5.60
CA LEU A 75 7.55 10.34 5.60
C LEU A 75 8.14 10.77 6.95
N ARG A 76 7.55 10.34 8.06
CA ARG A 76 7.94 10.77 9.41
C ARG A 76 9.21 10.09 9.91
N THR A 77 9.43 8.82 9.56
CA THR A 77 10.53 8.01 10.08
C THR A 77 11.66 7.85 9.06
N GLN A 78 11.41 8.12 7.78
CA GLN A 78 12.32 7.83 6.67
C GLN A 78 12.80 6.37 6.68
N ASN A 79 11.94 5.47 7.16
CA ASN A 79 12.28 4.08 7.38
C ASN A 79 11.14 3.16 6.95
N VAL A 80 11.44 2.26 6.01
CA VAL A 80 10.47 1.31 5.42
C VAL A 80 10.16 0.12 6.32
N PHE A 81 11.00 -0.20 7.33
CA PHE A 81 10.77 -1.33 8.23
C PHE A 81 9.51 -1.16 9.07
N GLY A 82 9.22 0.05 9.54
CA GLY A 82 8.00 0.32 10.32
C GLY A 82 6.72 -0.03 9.54
N PRO A 83 6.50 0.57 8.35
CA PRO A 83 5.43 0.19 7.44
C PRO A 83 5.43 -1.30 7.09
N ALA A 84 6.58 -1.90 6.80
CA ALA A 84 6.67 -3.31 6.41
C ALA A 84 6.25 -4.30 7.52
N ILE A 85 6.63 -4.02 8.77
CA ILE A 85 6.20 -4.82 9.93
C ILE A 85 4.70 -4.68 10.11
N LEU A 86 4.17 -3.45 10.05
CA LEU A 86 2.74 -3.19 10.19
C LEU A 86 1.94 -3.89 9.10
N HIS A 87 2.39 -3.80 7.85
CA HIS A 87 1.75 -4.45 6.71
C HIS A 87 1.74 -5.97 6.90
N THR A 88 2.88 -6.57 7.23
CA THR A 88 2.95 -8.01 7.49
C THR A 88 1.98 -8.46 8.59
N ALA A 89 1.84 -7.66 9.66
CA ALA A 89 0.90 -7.96 10.74
C ALA A 89 -0.56 -7.88 10.27
N MET A 90 -0.90 -6.89 9.44
CA MET A 90 -2.24 -6.76 8.85
C MET A 90 -2.56 -7.92 7.91
N ASP A 91 -1.62 -8.33 7.06
CA ASP A 91 -1.78 -9.50 6.19
C ASP A 91 -2.09 -10.75 7.01
N LEU A 92 -1.34 -10.96 8.09
CA LEU A 92 -1.54 -12.11 8.96
C LEU A 92 -2.93 -12.08 9.63
N SER A 93 -3.41 -10.89 10.04
CA SER A 93 -4.71 -10.74 10.68
C SER A 93 -5.90 -10.94 9.75
N ASN A 94 -5.73 -10.72 8.43
CA ASN A 94 -6.78 -10.95 7.43
C ASN A 94 -6.82 -12.41 6.93
N VAL A 95 -5.93 -13.26 7.42
CA VAL A 95 -5.83 -14.70 7.09
C VAL A 95 -6.43 -15.58 8.20
N LEU A 96 -6.72 -15.00 9.37
CA LEU A 96 -7.50 -15.62 10.45
C LEU A 96 -8.97 -15.21 10.35
#